data_AF-A0A4Q2D6R0-F1
#
_entry.id   AF-A0A4Q2D6R0-F1
#
_cell.length_a   1.000
_cell.length_b   1.000
_cell.length_c   1.000
_cell.angle_alpha   90.00
_cell.angle_beta   90.00
_cell.angle_gamma   90.00
#
_symmetry.space_group_name_H-M   'P 1'
#
loop_
_entity.id
_entity.type
_entity.pdbx_description
1 polymer ?
#
loop_
_entity_poly.entity_id
_entity_poly.type
_entity_poly.pdbx_seq_one_letter_code
_entity_poly.pdbx_strand_id
1 'polypeptide(L)'
;MEREKGEDQLEILQVLREAALDPAFPFRIVIASRPERVFREFFNNENHKSSFAPSLVLDEKYNPNADIILFLQAKFSEIRRRYNLSPSWPSPEILAILLDQASGQFIYVATVIRYITTSRHGTPQTLLDQVLKVKPSSGTNPFSHLDAFYTHILQSAPKPTLAAKWLCILNGKIPNWDRVFFSSTSPPAFLVNLLLQTEDGDAEYALGDLHSLIDVPPSDDLETPYRPYHKSLYDFLGSEDRCGPIYVGHMQCAEFLWGSY
;
A
#
# COMPACT_ATOMS: atom_id res chain seq x y z
N MET A 1 -26.55 -7.02 -17.87
CA MET A 1 -25.67 -6.33 -18.85
C MET A 1 -24.69 -5.56 -18.01
N GLU A 2 -23.51 -6.13 -17.76
CA GLU A 2 -22.43 -5.45 -17.02
C GLU A 2 -21.96 -4.27 -17.86
N ARG A 3 -22.00 -3.05 -17.30
CA ARG A 3 -21.42 -1.87 -17.94
C ARG A 3 -19.91 -2.00 -17.90
N GLU A 4 -19.25 -1.58 -18.98
CA GLU A 4 -17.79 -1.54 -18.97
C GLU A 4 -17.31 -0.39 -18.07
N LYS A 5 -16.29 -0.65 -17.23
CA LYS A 5 -15.71 0.33 -16.29
C LYS A 5 -15.42 1.71 -16.93
N GLY A 6 -15.08 1.73 -18.21
CA GLY A 6 -14.80 2.97 -18.95
C GLY A 6 -16.05 3.83 -19.22
N GLU A 7 -17.21 3.21 -19.39
CA GLU A 7 -18.49 3.92 -19.59
C GLU A 7 -18.91 4.63 -18.30
N ASP A 8 -18.80 3.95 -17.16
CA ASP A 8 -19.10 4.55 -15.85
C ASP A 8 -18.13 5.70 -15.53
N GLN A 9 -16.83 5.54 -15.82
CA GLN A 9 -15.84 6.61 -15.67
C GLN A 9 -16.21 7.83 -16.53
N LEU A 10 -16.65 7.62 -17.77
CA LEU A 10 -17.04 8.69 -18.68
C LEU A 10 -18.30 9.41 -18.20
N GLU A 11 -19.31 8.68 -17.73
CA GLU A 11 -20.55 9.25 -17.18
C GLU A 11 -20.24 10.13 -15.96
N ILE A 12 -19.40 9.65 -15.04
CA ILE A 12 -18.97 10.44 -13.88
C ILE A 12 -18.29 11.74 -14.32
N LEU A 13 -17.38 11.67 -15.30
CA LEU A 13 -16.69 12.86 -15.82
C LEU A 13 -17.66 13.87 -16.46
N GLN A 14 -18.70 13.39 -17.15
CA GLN A 14 -19.73 14.25 -17.73
C GLN A 14 -20.56 14.96 -16.64
N VAL A 15 -21.00 14.22 -15.62
CA VAL A 15 -21.75 14.79 -14.49
C VAL A 15 -20.91 15.82 -13.71
N LEU A 16 -19.64 15.51 -13.43
CA LEU A 16 -18.74 16.43 -12.75
C LEU A 16 -18.52 17.71 -13.57
N ARG A 17 -18.43 17.59 -14.90
CA ARG A 17 -18.33 18.76 -15.78
C ARG A 17 -19.59 19.62 -15.71
N GLU A 18 -20.77 19.02 -15.77
CA GLU A 18 -22.04 19.75 -15.68
C GLU A 18 -22.18 20.48 -14.35
N ALA A 19 -21.85 19.80 -13.24
CA ALA A 19 -21.81 20.41 -11.92
C ALA A 19 -20.82 21.59 -11.86
N ALA A 20 -19.63 21.45 -12.42
CA ALA A 20 -18.62 22.52 -12.44
C ALA A 20 -19.04 23.75 -13.29
N LEU A 21 -19.97 23.59 -14.24
CA LEU A 21 -20.48 24.66 -15.08
C LEU A 21 -21.71 25.37 -14.49
N ASP A 22 -22.38 24.77 -13.50
CA ASP A 22 -23.52 25.36 -12.83
C ASP A 22 -23.06 26.49 -11.88
N PRO A 23 -23.46 27.76 -12.10
CA PRO A 23 -23.11 28.87 -11.21
C PRO A 23 -23.64 28.69 -9.77
N ALA A 24 -24.67 27.88 -9.57
CA ALA A 24 -25.21 27.55 -8.26
C ALA A 24 -24.38 26.48 -7.53
N PHE A 25 -23.43 25.82 -8.19
CA PHE A 25 -22.57 24.81 -7.59
C PHE A 25 -21.40 25.48 -6.84
N PRO A 26 -21.34 25.41 -5.50
CA PRO A 26 -20.42 26.22 -4.70
C PRO A 26 -19.03 25.58 -4.53
N PHE A 27 -18.75 24.45 -5.17
CA PHE A 27 -17.53 23.67 -4.95
C PHE A 27 -16.59 23.71 -6.16
N ARG A 28 -15.28 23.55 -5.87
CA ARG A 28 -14.26 23.29 -6.90
C ARG A 28 -13.98 21.80 -6.96
N ILE A 29 -13.91 21.26 -8.17
CA ILE A 29 -13.65 19.84 -8.41
C ILE A 29 -12.19 19.68 -8.81
N VAL A 30 -11.47 18.82 -8.10
CA VAL A 30 -10.11 18.38 -8.46
C VAL A 30 -10.17 16.91 -8.82
N ILE A 31 -9.72 16.57 -10.02
CA ILE A 31 -9.71 15.19 -10.54
C ILE A 31 -8.26 14.73 -10.60
N ALA A 32 -7.97 13.62 -9.91
CA ALA A 32 -6.67 12.94 -9.98
C ALA A 32 -6.89 11.51 -10.50
N SER A 33 -6.25 11.18 -11.61
CA SER A 33 -6.36 9.87 -12.26
C SER A 33 -5.02 9.43 -12.84
N ARG A 34 -4.90 8.13 -13.12
CA ARG A 34 -3.86 7.64 -14.05
C ARG A 34 -4.19 8.13 -15.48
N PRO A 35 -3.22 8.19 -16.41
CA PRO A 35 -3.45 8.57 -17.80
C PRO A 35 -4.15 7.44 -18.60
N GLU A 36 -5.21 6.85 -18.03
CA GLU A 36 -6.04 5.88 -18.72
C GLU A 36 -6.69 6.54 -19.95
N ARG A 37 -7.02 5.71 -20.96
CA ARG A 37 -7.52 6.20 -22.25
C ARG A 37 -8.72 7.15 -22.10
N VAL A 38 -9.69 6.77 -21.27
CA VAL A 38 -10.92 7.57 -21.04
C VAL A 38 -10.61 8.99 -20.57
N PHE A 39 -9.70 9.17 -19.61
CA PHE A 39 -9.33 10.49 -19.11
C PHE A 39 -8.52 11.28 -20.14
N ARG A 40 -7.58 10.64 -20.85
CA ARG A 40 -6.82 11.29 -21.92
C ARG A 40 -7.73 11.80 -23.03
N GLU A 41 -8.68 10.98 -23.47
CA GLU A 41 -9.65 11.36 -24.50
C GLU A 41 -10.59 12.46 -24.01
N PHE A 42 -11.11 12.36 -22.79
CA PHE A 42 -12.03 13.35 -22.24
C PHE A 42 -11.39 14.73 -22.10
N PHE A 43 -10.17 14.81 -21.54
CA PHE A 43 -9.51 16.09 -21.28
C PHE A 43 -8.76 16.68 -22.49
N ASN A 44 -8.33 15.85 -23.46
CA ASN A 44 -7.68 16.33 -24.68
C ASN A 44 -8.67 16.57 -25.84
N ASN A 45 -9.98 16.38 -25.62
CA ASN A 45 -10.97 16.61 -26.65
C ASN A 45 -11.08 18.11 -26.95
N GLU A 46 -10.65 18.49 -28.16
CA GLU A 46 -10.67 19.87 -28.66
C GLU A 46 -12.09 20.48 -28.68
N ASN A 47 -13.14 19.65 -28.63
CA ASN A 47 -14.53 20.08 -28.53
C ASN A 47 -14.94 20.49 -27.09
N HIS A 48 -14.09 20.26 -26.08
CA HIS A 48 -14.34 20.54 -24.65
C HIS A 48 -13.45 21.65 -24.07
N LYS A 49 -12.81 22.44 -24.96
CA LYS A 49 -11.76 23.44 -24.72
C LYS A 49 -11.96 24.54 -23.67
N SER A 50 -13.01 24.56 -22.84
CA SER A 50 -13.25 25.70 -21.94
C SER A 50 -13.69 25.43 -20.51
N SER A 51 -13.90 24.18 -20.07
CA SER A 51 -14.46 23.94 -18.72
C SER A 51 -13.44 23.50 -17.67
N PHE A 52 -12.29 22.94 -18.07
CA PHE A 52 -11.26 22.47 -17.15
C PHE A 52 -9.97 23.27 -17.30
N ALA A 53 -9.27 23.48 -16.19
CA ALA A 53 -7.92 24.00 -16.20
C ALA A 53 -6.97 23.01 -16.91
N PRO A 54 -5.82 23.47 -17.45
CA PRO A 54 -4.82 22.58 -18.01
C PRO A 54 -4.44 21.47 -17.03
N SER A 55 -4.34 20.24 -17.54
CA SER A 55 -3.95 19.09 -16.72
C SER A 55 -2.54 19.26 -16.17
N LEU A 56 -2.38 19.00 -14.87
CA LEU A 56 -1.07 18.87 -14.25
C LEU A 56 -0.61 17.42 -14.41
N VAL A 57 0.24 17.18 -15.42
CA VAL A 57 0.80 15.86 -15.69
C VAL A 57 1.90 15.56 -14.66
N LEU A 58 1.65 14.57 -13.81
CA LEU A 58 2.55 14.17 -12.72
C LEU A 58 3.49 13.00 -13.08
N ASP A 59 3.48 12.49 -14.31
CA ASP A 59 4.26 11.30 -14.71
C ASP A 59 5.30 11.56 -15.82
N GLU A 60 4.95 12.25 -16.91
CA GLU A 60 5.82 12.37 -18.10
C GLU A 60 6.98 13.37 -17.94
N LYS A 61 6.85 14.37 -17.05
CA LYS A 61 7.89 15.37 -16.75
C LYS A 61 8.41 15.31 -15.32
N TYR A 62 7.75 14.54 -14.47
CA TYR A 62 8.14 14.36 -13.08
C TYR A 62 9.20 13.28 -13.02
N ASN A 63 10.36 13.58 -12.44
CA ASN A 63 11.39 12.59 -12.20
C ASN A 63 11.19 12.01 -10.79
N PRO A 64 10.44 10.91 -10.61
CA PRO A 64 10.22 10.34 -9.28
C PRO A 64 11.53 9.95 -8.61
N ASN A 65 12.58 9.68 -9.39
CA ASN A 65 13.88 9.29 -8.86
C ASN A 65 14.55 10.43 -8.09
N ALA A 66 14.35 11.70 -8.50
CA ALA A 66 14.92 12.85 -7.78
C ALA A 66 14.33 12.95 -6.36
N ASP A 67 13.00 12.83 -6.25
CA ASP A 67 12.30 12.90 -4.97
C ASP A 67 12.56 11.65 -4.11
N ILE A 68 12.70 10.48 -4.72
CA ILE A 68 13.10 9.25 -4.02
C ILE A 68 14.52 9.38 -3.45
N ILE A 69 15.50 9.87 -4.22
CA ILE A 69 16.86 10.09 -3.72
C ILE A 69 16.84 11.07 -2.54
N LEU A 70 16.15 12.20 -2.69
CA LEU A 70 16.05 13.22 -1.65
C LEU A 70 15.43 12.63 -0.38
N PHE A 71 14.35 11.86 -0.52
CA PHE A 71 13.70 11.15 0.58
C PHE A 71 14.65 10.17 1.28
N LEU A 72 15.34 9.31 0.51
CA LEU A 72 16.30 8.34 1.07
C LEU A 72 17.42 9.06 1.81
N GLN A 73 18.01 10.11 1.24
CA GLN A 73 19.06 10.90 1.88
C GLN A 73 18.59 11.50 3.21
N ALA A 74 17.40 12.11 3.22
CA ALA A 74 16.82 12.68 4.44
C ALA A 74 16.59 11.60 5.50
N LYS A 75 15.96 10.48 5.13
CA LYS A 75 15.62 9.40 6.07
C LYS A 75 16.82 8.64 6.60
N PHE A 76 17.82 8.35 5.77
CA PHE A 76 19.07 7.78 6.27
C PHE A 76 19.86 8.77 7.13
N SER A 77 19.74 10.08 6.90
CA SER A 77 20.29 11.09 7.83
C SER A 77 19.63 11.04 9.21
N GLU A 78 18.30 10.90 9.26
CA GLU A 78 17.57 10.72 10.51
C GLU A 78 18.00 9.44 11.25
N ILE A 79 18.11 8.31 10.52
CA ILE A 79 18.53 7.01 11.08
C ILE A 79 19.97 7.10 11.61
N ARG A 80 20.91 7.68 10.85
CA ARG A 80 22.30 7.88 11.31
C ARG A 80 22.37 8.60 12.64
N ARG A 81 21.62 9.70 12.77
CA ARG A 81 21.56 10.49 14.02
C ARG A 81 20.94 9.69 15.16
N ARG A 82 19.86 8.96 14.91
CA ARG A 82 19.14 8.19 15.93
C ARG A 82 19.95 7.02 16.49
N TYR A 83 20.73 6.35 15.64
CA TYR A 83 21.49 5.15 16.00
C TYR A 83 23.01 5.37 16.09
N ASN A 84 23.46 6.63 16.05
CA ASN A 84 24.88 7.03 16.07
C ASN A 84 25.76 6.26 15.06
N LEU A 85 25.26 6.12 13.83
CA LEU A 85 25.95 5.40 12.74
C LEU A 85 26.92 6.32 11.99
N SER A 86 27.83 5.71 11.23
CA SER A 86 28.80 6.46 10.40
C SER A 86 28.10 7.49 9.50
N PRO A 87 28.67 8.71 9.34
CA PRO A 87 28.23 9.66 8.32
C PRO A 87 28.31 9.11 6.90
N SER A 88 29.09 8.06 6.64
CA SER A 88 29.14 7.41 5.32
C SER A 88 28.09 6.32 5.12
N TRP A 89 27.20 6.07 6.10
CA TRP A 89 26.20 5.02 6.02
C TRP A 89 24.80 5.56 5.64
N PRO A 90 24.09 4.92 4.71
CA PRO A 90 24.58 3.91 3.78
C PRO A 90 25.48 4.55 2.73
N SER A 91 26.23 3.73 2.00
CA SER A 91 27.09 4.23 0.93
C SER A 91 26.26 4.76 -0.24
N PRO A 92 26.79 5.69 -1.06
CA PRO A 92 26.10 6.18 -2.26
C PRO A 92 25.68 5.06 -3.22
N GLU A 93 26.45 3.98 -3.30
CA GLU A 93 26.16 2.81 -4.14
C GLU A 93 24.90 2.09 -3.66
N ILE A 94 24.72 1.97 -2.33
CA ILE A 94 23.50 1.38 -1.75
C ILE A 94 22.29 2.26 -2.05
N LEU A 95 22.44 3.60 -1.98
CA LEU A 95 21.35 4.52 -2.36
C LEU A 95 20.96 4.35 -3.83
N ALA A 96 21.93 4.17 -4.72
CA ALA A 96 21.68 3.91 -6.13
C ALA A 96 20.96 2.57 -6.36
N ILE A 97 21.32 1.53 -5.60
CA ILE A 97 20.61 0.24 -5.65
C ILE A 97 19.15 0.39 -5.21
N LEU A 98 18.90 1.03 -4.07
CA LEU A 98 17.53 1.23 -3.57
C LEU A 98 16.68 2.07 -4.53
N LEU A 99 17.29 3.05 -5.19
CA LEU A 99 16.65 3.87 -6.20
C LEU A 99 16.23 3.04 -7.42
N ASP A 100 17.14 2.20 -7.93
CA ASP A 100 16.87 1.31 -9.06
C ASP A 100 15.76 0.31 -8.70
N GLN A 101 15.85 -0.33 -7.52
CA GLN A 101 14.85 -1.26 -7.02
C GLN A 101 13.47 -0.61 -6.80
N ALA A 102 13.41 0.70 -6.54
CA ALA A 102 12.15 1.41 -6.41
C ALA A 102 11.36 1.44 -7.72
N SER A 103 12.01 1.39 -8.89
CA SER A 103 11.35 1.49 -10.21
C SER A 103 10.31 2.63 -10.26
N GLY A 104 10.66 3.80 -9.71
CA GLY A 104 9.77 4.97 -9.61
C GLY A 104 8.65 4.88 -8.56
N GLN A 105 8.58 3.81 -7.76
CA GLN A 105 7.54 3.60 -6.76
C GLN A 105 8.01 4.09 -5.38
N PHE A 106 7.51 5.26 -4.99
CA PHE A 106 7.81 5.85 -3.68
C PHE A 106 7.43 4.91 -2.51
N ILE A 107 6.39 4.10 -2.68
CA ILE A 107 5.97 3.16 -1.63
C ILE A 107 7.06 2.13 -1.30
N TYR A 108 7.89 1.70 -2.27
CA TYR A 108 8.99 0.77 -2.00
C TYR A 108 9.96 1.36 -0.99
N VAL A 109 10.50 2.56 -1.26
CA VAL A 109 11.46 3.21 -0.35
C VAL A 109 10.84 3.60 0.99
N ALA A 110 9.56 3.99 1.00
CA ALA A 110 8.84 4.26 2.24
C ALA A 110 8.74 2.99 3.11
N THR A 111 8.41 1.84 2.50
CA THR A 111 8.37 0.56 3.21
C THR A 111 9.76 0.14 3.69
N VAL A 112 10.83 0.32 2.90
CA VAL A 112 12.21 0.03 3.32
C VAL A 112 12.61 0.85 4.56
N ILE A 113 12.35 2.15 4.54
CA ILE A 113 12.65 3.01 5.69
C ILE A 113 11.82 2.61 6.92
N ARG A 114 10.54 2.30 6.76
CA ARG A 114 9.73 1.79 7.87
C ARG A 114 10.29 0.49 8.42
N TYR A 115 10.59 -0.48 7.56
CA TYR A 115 11.19 -1.75 7.95
C TYR A 115 12.46 -1.57 8.80
N ILE A 116 13.37 -0.70 8.37
CA ILE A 116 14.62 -0.40 9.10
C ILE A 116 14.36 0.26 10.47
N THR A 117 13.28 1.02 10.61
CA THR A 117 12.99 1.85 11.80
C THR A 117 11.99 1.26 12.77
N THR A 118 11.16 0.31 12.34
CA THR A 118 10.08 -0.30 13.14
C THR A 118 10.32 -1.78 13.44
N SER A 119 11.23 -2.45 12.73
CA SER A 119 11.52 -3.86 13.02
C SER A 119 12.09 -4.02 14.42
N ARG A 120 11.57 -5.01 15.16
CA ARG A 120 12.00 -5.35 16.53
C ARG A 120 13.30 -6.14 16.54
N HIS A 121 13.67 -6.73 15.40
CA HIS A 121 14.72 -7.73 15.28
C HIS A 121 15.81 -7.28 14.32
N GLY A 122 16.81 -6.56 14.86
CA GLY A 122 18.02 -6.23 14.12
C GLY A 122 18.50 -4.81 14.36
N THR A 123 19.72 -4.55 13.92
CA THR A 123 20.26 -3.19 13.82
C THR A 123 19.88 -2.59 12.45
N PRO A 124 19.89 -1.27 12.28
CA PRO A 124 19.64 -0.66 10.98
C PRO A 124 20.53 -1.22 9.86
N GLN A 125 21.78 -1.56 10.18
CA GLN A 125 22.71 -2.16 9.23
C GLN A 125 22.29 -3.58 8.83
N THR A 126 21.96 -4.45 9.77
CA THR A 126 21.54 -5.83 9.45
C THR A 126 20.22 -5.86 8.69
N LEU A 127 19.30 -4.94 9.01
CA LEU A 127 18.01 -4.81 8.31
C LEU A 127 18.21 -4.30 6.88
N LEU A 128 19.10 -3.32 6.68
CA LEU A 128 19.46 -2.86 5.33
C LEU A 128 20.11 -3.98 4.51
N ASP A 129 21.00 -4.77 5.11
CA ASP A 129 21.61 -5.93 4.43
C ASP A 129 20.56 -6.99 4.04
N GLN A 130 19.51 -7.16 4.83
CA GLN A 130 18.38 -8.03 4.49
C GLN A 130 17.61 -7.49 3.29
N VAL A 131 17.27 -6.19 3.28
CA VAL A 131 16.60 -5.52 2.15
C VAL A 131 17.37 -5.75 0.85
N LEU A 132 18.69 -5.56 0.86
CA LEU A 132 19.54 -5.72 -0.31
C LEU A 132 19.65 -7.16 -0.83
N LYS A 133 19.35 -8.16 0.02
CA LYS A 133 19.34 -9.58 -0.35
C LYS A 133 18.02 -10.04 -0.94
N VAL A 134 16.94 -9.25 -0.80
CA VAL A 134 15.63 -9.57 -1.37
C VAL A 134 15.72 -9.49 -2.88
N LYS A 135 15.42 -10.60 -3.56
CA LYS A 135 15.43 -10.70 -5.02
C LYS A 135 14.01 -10.80 -5.55
N PRO A 136 13.65 -10.00 -6.56
CA PRO A 136 12.35 -10.13 -7.22
C PRO A 136 12.25 -11.47 -7.96
N SER A 137 11.03 -12.00 -8.03
CA SER A 137 10.72 -13.11 -8.95
C SER A 137 10.89 -12.64 -10.39
N SER A 138 11.45 -13.51 -11.24
CA SER A 138 11.65 -13.22 -12.67
C SER A 138 10.32 -12.94 -13.37
N GLY A 139 10.12 -11.71 -13.85
CA GLY A 139 8.90 -11.33 -14.58
C GLY A 139 8.87 -9.86 -14.98
N THR A 140 7.97 -9.50 -15.89
CA THR A 140 7.75 -8.12 -16.38
C THR A 140 6.87 -7.27 -15.44
N ASN A 141 6.63 -7.73 -14.21
CA ASN A 141 5.79 -7.02 -13.25
C ASN A 141 6.55 -5.77 -12.74
N PRO A 142 6.02 -4.55 -12.95
CA PRO A 142 6.66 -3.33 -12.44
C PRO A 142 6.74 -3.32 -10.90
N PHE A 143 5.86 -4.05 -10.20
CA PHE A 143 5.84 -4.17 -8.74
C PHE A 143 6.78 -5.26 -8.20
N SER A 144 7.60 -5.92 -9.03
CA SER A 144 8.35 -7.12 -8.63
C SER A 144 9.24 -6.95 -7.40
N HIS A 145 9.96 -5.83 -7.28
CA HIS A 145 10.77 -5.51 -6.10
C HIS A 145 9.91 -5.25 -4.85
N LEU A 146 8.79 -4.56 -5.02
CA LEU A 146 7.85 -4.29 -3.93
C LEU A 146 7.19 -5.59 -3.44
N ASP A 147 6.75 -6.44 -4.35
CA ASP A 147 6.07 -7.71 -4.07
C ASP A 147 7.01 -8.69 -3.37
N ALA A 148 8.26 -8.77 -3.84
CA ALA A 148 9.28 -9.57 -3.17
C ALA A 148 9.60 -9.04 -1.76
N PHE A 149 9.56 -7.72 -1.57
CA PHE A 149 9.79 -7.15 -0.25
C PHE A 149 8.60 -7.32 0.69
N TYR A 150 7.36 -7.20 0.21
CA TYR A 150 6.18 -7.59 0.98
C TYR A 150 6.21 -9.06 1.37
N THR A 151 6.59 -9.93 0.44
CA THR A 151 6.77 -11.37 0.69
C THR A 151 7.80 -11.60 1.79
N HIS A 152 8.95 -10.93 1.71
CA HIS A 152 10.01 -11.02 2.71
C HIS A 152 9.53 -10.62 4.12
N ILE A 153 8.80 -9.50 4.22
CA ILE A 153 8.26 -9.02 5.51
C ILE A 153 7.17 -9.96 6.04
N LEU A 154 6.27 -10.46 5.19
CA LEU A 154 5.24 -11.40 5.64
C LEU A 154 5.84 -12.72 6.12
N GLN A 155 6.94 -13.16 5.50
CA GLN A 155 7.67 -14.36 5.91
C GLN A 155 8.45 -14.19 7.22
N SER A 156 8.68 -12.96 7.70
CA SER A 156 9.29 -12.77 9.02
C SER A 156 8.30 -12.99 10.17
N ALA A 157 6.99 -12.98 9.91
CA ALA A 157 5.98 -13.26 10.93
C ALA A 157 6.05 -14.73 11.37
N PRO A 158 5.76 -15.06 12.65
CA PRO A 158 5.81 -16.44 13.15
C PRO A 158 4.86 -17.40 12.42
N LYS A 159 3.73 -16.89 11.94
CA LYS A 159 2.73 -17.64 11.15
C LYS A 159 2.36 -16.81 9.89
N PRO A 160 3.13 -16.87 8.79
CA PRO A 160 2.96 -15.99 7.63
C PRO A 160 1.58 -16.08 6.97
N THR A 161 1.03 -17.29 6.82
CA THR A 161 -0.29 -17.51 6.24
C THR A 161 -1.42 -16.99 7.12
N LEU A 162 -1.27 -17.08 8.44
CA LEU A 162 -2.20 -16.50 9.41
C LEU A 162 -2.17 -14.96 9.32
N ALA A 163 -0.97 -14.37 9.28
CA ALA A 163 -0.84 -12.93 9.13
C ALA A 163 -1.45 -12.41 7.82
N ALA A 164 -1.24 -13.13 6.71
CA ALA A 164 -1.88 -12.82 5.43
C ALA A 164 -3.42 -12.92 5.49
N LYS A 165 -3.96 -13.96 6.14
CA LYS A 165 -5.41 -14.09 6.41
C LYS A 165 -5.95 -12.86 7.14
N TRP A 166 -5.30 -12.46 8.23
CA TRP A 166 -5.71 -11.27 8.99
C TRP A 166 -5.66 -9.99 8.18
N LEU A 167 -4.61 -9.77 7.40
CA LEU A 167 -4.54 -8.61 6.51
C LEU A 167 -5.66 -8.61 5.45
N CYS A 168 -6.01 -9.77 4.91
CA CYS A 168 -7.15 -9.90 3.99
C CYS A 168 -8.50 -9.62 4.67
N ILE A 169 -8.67 -10.05 5.92
CA ILE A 169 -9.86 -9.78 6.73
C ILE A 169 -9.99 -8.29 7.05
N LEU A 170 -8.88 -7.63 7.40
CA LEU A 170 -8.82 -6.18 7.65
C LEU A 170 -9.18 -5.34 6.41
N ASN A 171 -8.90 -5.85 5.22
CA ASN A 171 -9.33 -5.23 3.96
C ASN A 171 -10.85 -5.27 3.77
N GLY A 172 -11.58 -6.12 4.51
CA GLY A 172 -13.04 -6.20 4.50
C GLY A 172 -13.64 -6.76 3.22
N LYS A 173 -12.82 -7.22 2.27
CA LYS A 173 -13.25 -7.77 0.97
C LYS A 173 -13.34 -9.29 1.04
N ILE A 174 -14.45 -9.81 1.56
CA ILE A 174 -14.80 -11.22 1.42
C ILE A 174 -15.92 -11.32 0.36
N PRO A 175 -15.73 -12.06 -0.74
CA PRO A 175 -16.73 -12.25 -1.78
C PRO A 175 -17.99 -12.87 -1.18
N ASN A 176 -19.15 -12.39 -1.66
CA ASN A 176 -20.50 -12.69 -1.19
C ASN A 176 -20.91 -12.04 0.14
N TRP A 177 -20.05 -11.24 0.77
CA TRP A 177 -20.42 -10.47 1.95
C TRP A 177 -19.74 -9.10 1.89
N ASP A 178 -20.40 -8.13 1.27
CA ASP A 178 -19.77 -6.88 0.83
C ASP A 178 -19.07 -6.09 1.93
N ARG A 179 -19.34 -6.35 3.23
CA ARG A 179 -18.56 -5.80 4.34
C ARG A 179 -18.66 -6.68 5.57
N VAL A 180 -17.58 -7.41 5.91
CA VAL A 180 -17.49 -8.17 7.19
C VAL A 180 -17.76 -7.26 8.38
N PHE A 181 -17.37 -5.99 8.26
CA PHE A 181 -17.72 -4.94 9.19
C PHE A 181 -18.86 -4.11 8.64
N PHE A 182 -19.98 -3.99 9.35
CA PHE A 182 -21.20 -3.32 8.90
C PHE A 182 -21.04 -1.82 8.53
N SER A 183 -19.85 -1.24 8.68
CA SER A 183 -19.54 0.15 8.33
C SER A 183 -18.59 0.26 7.12
N SER A 184 -18.63 1.40 6.43
CA SER A 184 -17.64 1.79 5.40
C SER A 184 -16.22 1.99 5.95
N THR A 185 -15.97 1.67 7.23
CA THR A 185 -14.76 2.01 7.97
C THR A 185 -14.08 0.74 8.47
N SER A 186 -12.74 0.74 8.48
CA SER A 186 -11.95 -0.32 9.10
C SER A 186 -12.41 -0.56 10.56
N PRO A 187 -12.39 -1.82 11.04
CA PRO A 187 -12.83 -2.15 12.39
C PRO A 187 -11.95 -1.48 13.47
N PRO A 188 -12.52 -1.03 14.59
CA PRO A 188 -11.76 -0.62 15.76
C PRO A 188 -10.75 -1.68 16.21
N ALA A 189 -9.62 -1.24 16.78
CA ALA A 189 -8.56 -2.13 17.24
C ALA A 189 -9.07 -3.20 18.20
N PHE A 190 -9.99 -2.86 19.11
CA PHE A 190 -10.49 -3.81 20.10
C PHE A 190 -11.20 -5.02 19.48
N LEU A 191 -11.94 -4.84 18.38
CA LEU A 191 -12.61 -5.94 17.69
C LEU A 191 -11.59 -6.86 17.03
N VAL A 192 -10.57 -6.26 16.40
CA VAL A 192 -9.48 -7.00 15.75
C VAL A 192 -8.68 -7.77 16.81
N ASN A 193 -8.34 -7.12 17.92
CA ASN A 193 -7.63 -7.73 19.03
C ASN A 193 -8.43 -8.86 19.68
N LEU A 194 -9.75 -8.68 19.86
CA LEU A 194 -10.63 -9.72 20.39
C LEU A 194 -10.67 -10.95 19.48
N LEU A 195 -10.80 -10.73 18.16
CA LEU A 195 -10.79 -11.81 17.16
C LEU A 195 -9.42 -12.51 17.10
N LEU A 196 -8.33 -11.77 17.26
CA LEU A 196 -6.97 -12.30 17.30
C LEU A 196 -6.65 -13.07 18.60
N GLN A 197 -7.34 -12.78 19.70
CA GLN A 197 -7.21 -13.50 20.97
C GLN A 197 -7.92 -14.86 20.99
N THR A 198 -8.83 -15.14 20.06
CA THR A 198 -9.65 -16.36 20.03
C THR A 198 -8.97 -17.60 19.44
N GLU A 199 -7.86 -17.44 18.70
CA GLU A 199 -7.00 -18.56 18.30
C GLU A 199 -5.58 -18.35 18.83
N ASP A 200 -4.82 -19.44 19.03
CA ASP A 200 -3.47 -19.43 19.60
C ASP A 200 -2.52 -18.39 18.95
N GLY A 201 -2.48 -17.18 19.49
CA GLY A 201 -1.49 -16.15 19.15
C GLY A 201 -2.06 -14.74 19.07
N ASP A 202 -1.84 -13.98 20.15
CA ASP A 202 -1.98 -12.53 20.30
C ASP A 202 -1.91 -11.72 18.99
N ALA A 203 -2.71 -10.65 18.88
CA ALA A 203 -2.65 -9.70 17.76
C ALA A 203 -1.22 -9.20 17.55
N GLU A 204 -0.52 -8.96 18.65
CA GLU A 204 0.89 -8.61 18.67
C GLU A 204 1.78 -9.74 18.13
N TYR A 205 1.46 -10.99 18.41
CA TYR A 205 2.21 -12.15 17.92
C TYR A 205 2.02 -12.36 16.41
N ALA A 206 0.82 -12.11 15.87
CA ALA A 206 0.53 -12.29 14.44
C ALA A 206 0.97 -11.09 13.59
N LEU A 207 0.81 -9.86 14.11
CA LEU A 207 0.96 -8.61 13.34
C LEU A 207 2.11 -7.72 13.83
N GLY A 208 2.72 -8.02 14.98
CA GLY A 208 3.76 -7.18 15.59
C GLY A 208 5.08 -7.11 14.80
N ASP A 209 5.34 -8.04 13.88
CA ASP A 209 6.48 -7.94 12.96
C ASP A 209 6.13 -7.19 11.66
N LEU A 210 4.85 -6.82 11.48
CA LEU A 210 4.32 -6.20 10.27
C LEU A 210 4.13 -4.68 10.37
N HIS A 211 4.69 -4.02 11.39
CA HIS A 211 4.65 -2.55 11.56
C HIS A 211 5.24 -1.76 10.37
N SER A 212 5.94 -2.42 9.44
CA SER A 212 6.42 -1.76 8.22
C SER A 212 5.39 -1.74 7.08
N LEU A 213 4.39 -2.62 7.16
CA LEU A 213 3.29 -2.79 6.20
C LEU A 213 2.00 -2.14 6.67
N ILE A 214 1.72 -2.26 7.97
CA ILE A 214 0.51 -1.77 8.62
C ILE A 214 0.83 -0.87 9.80
N ASP A 215 0.00 0.14 9.98
CA ASP A 215 -0.07 0.95 11.18
C ASP A 215 -0.84 0.14 12.24
N VAL A 216 -0.12 -0.26 13.27
CA VAL A 216 -0.66 -1.00 14.41
C VAL A 216 -0.90 0.01 15.53
N PRO A 217 -2.14 0.16 16.00
CA PRO A 217 -2.45 1.05 17.11
C PRO A 217 -1.73 0.59 18.39
N PRO A 218 -1.32 1.51 19.27
CA PRO A 218 -0.84 1.17 20.61
C PRO A 218 -1.84 0.29 21.37
N SER A 219 -1.36 -0.59 22.25
CA SER A 219 -2.23 -1.55 22.97
C SER A 219 -3.30 -0.90 23.86
N ASP A 220 -3.11 0.36 24.26
CA ASP A 220 -4.05 1.18 25.02
C ASP A 220 -5.04 1.97 24.14
N ASP A 221 -4.80 2.03 22.82
CA ASP A 221 -5.71 2.62 21.84
C ASP A 221 -6.64 1.56 21.24
N LEU A 222 -7.87 1.53 21.74
CA LEU A 222 -8.88 0.55 21.36
C LEU A 222 -9.68 0.95 20.11
N GLU A 223 -9.63 2.21 19.70
CA GLU A 223 -10.52 2.79 18.69
C GLU A 223 -9.83 2.94 17.33
N THR A 224 -8.55 3.30 17.32
CA THR A 224 -7.81 3.50 16.07
C THR A 224 -7.68 2.17 15.31
N PRO A 225 -8.19 2.06 14.08
CA PRO A 225 -8.16 0.79 13.35
C PRO A 225 -6.75 0.48 12.84
N TYR A 226 -6.46 -0.81 12.67
CA TYR A 226 -5.31 -1.27 11.88
C TYR A 226 -5.46 -0.81 10.43
N ARG A 227 -4.41 -0.21 9.86
CA ARG A 227 -4.45 0.33 8.49
C ARG A 227 -3.19 0.00 7.71
N PRO A 228 -3.28 -0.44 6.45
CA PRO A 228 -2.10 -0.52 5.61
C PRO A 228 -1.60 0.89 5.33
N TYR A 229 -0.28 1.05 5.25
CA TYR A 229 0.27 2.33 4.82
C TYR A 229 -0.03 2.66 3.35
N HIS A 230 -0.37 1.66 2.54
CA HIS A 230 -0.66 1.86 1.13
C HIS A 230 -1.54 0.73 0.55
N LYS A 231 -2.40 1.10 -0.41
CA LYS A 231 -3.31 0.17 -1.10
C LYS A 231 -2.59 -0.98 -1.82
N SER A 232 -1.35 -0.76 -2.29
CA SER A 232 -0.57 -1.78 -3.01
C SER A 232 -0.37 -3.07 -2.22
N LEU A 233 -0.42 -3.02 -0.88
CA LEU A 233 -0.38 -4.22 -0.04
C LEU A 233 -1.61 -5.10 -0.28
N TYR A 234 -2.80 -4.51 -0.30
CA TYR A 234 -4.03 -5.25 -0.59
C TYR A 234 -4.14 -5.67 -2.05
N ASP A 235 -3.63 -4.87 -2.99
CA ASP A 235 -3.52 -5.27 -4.39
C ASP A 235 -2.53 -6.45 -4.58
N PHE A 236 -1.52 -6.56 -3.72
CA PHE A 236 -0.58 -7.70 -3.68
C PHE A 236 -1.26 -8.94 -3.08
N LEU A 237 -1.87 -8.82 -1.90
CA LEU A 237 -2.53 -9.95 -1.21
C LEU A 237 -3.71 -10.53 -2.00
N GLY A 238 -4.43 -9.69 -2.75
CA GLY A 238 -5.55 -10.11 -3.59
C GLY A 238 -5.16 -10.72 -4.95
N SER A 239 -3.86 -10.86 -5.24
CA SER A 239 -3.37 -11.39 -6.51
C SER A 239 -2.52 -12.64 -6.28
N GLU A 240 -3.03 -13.80 -6.71
CA GLU A 240 -2.32 -15.08 -6.61
C GLU A 240 -0.98 -15.04 -7.34
N ASP A 241 -0.94 -14.45 -8.54
CA ASP A 241 0.28 -14.30 -9.34
C ASP A 241 1.37 -13.47 -8.64
N ARG A 242 0.97 -12.51 -7.80
CA ARG A 242 1.90 -11.62 -7.08
C ARG A 242 2.31 -12.19 -5.73
N CYS A 243 1.34 -12.71 -4.97
CA CYS A 243 1.54 -13.19 -3.59
C CYS A 243 2.16 -14.60 -3.53
N GLY A 244 1.97 -15.39 -4.59
CA GLY A 244 2.56 -16.73 -4.74
C GLY A 244 2.25 -17.62 -3.53
N PRO A 245 3.27 -18.12 -2.79
CA PRO A 245 3.08 -19.12 -1.73
C PRO A 245 2.33 -18.59 -0.50
N ILE A 246 2.18 -17.28 -0.35
CA ILE A 246 1.48 -16.64 0.78
C ILE A 246 0.04 -16.28 0.38
N TYR A 247 -0.36 -16.54 -0.87
CA TYR A 247 -1.69 -16.22 -1.33
C TYR A 247 -2.75 -16.94 -0.49
N VAL A 248 -3.70 -16.16 0.00
CA VAL A 248 -4.84 -16.67 0.74
C VAL A 248 -6.08 -16.36 -0.09
N GLY A 249 -6.69 -17.42 -0.63
CA GLY A 249 -7.94 -17.30 -1.34
C GLY A 249 -9.04 -16.76 -0.43
N HIS A 250 -9.91 -15.93 -0.99
CA HIS A 250 -10.99 -15.32 -0.23
C HIS A 250 -11.89 -16.32 0.53
N MET A 251 -12.14 -17.51 -0.05
CA MET A 251 -12.91 -18.57 0.59
C MET A 251 -12.21 -19.10 1.85
N GLN A 252 -10.88 -19.19 1.83
CA GLN A 252 -10.10 -19.59 2.99
C GLN A 252 -10.11 -18.55 4.11
N CYS A 253 -10.22 -17.26 3.77
CA CYS A 253 -10.45 -16.19 4.77
C CYS A 253 -11.84 -16.30 5.40
N ALA A 254 -12.86 -16.60 4.60
CA ALA A 254 -14.23 -16.79 5.09
C ALA A 254 -14.33 -18.02 6.01
N GLU A 255 -13.78 -19.16 5.58
CA GLU A 255 -13.70 -20.38 6.38
C GLU A 255 -12.91 -20.16 7.68
N PHE A 256 -11.83 -19.36 7.64
CA PHE A 256 -11.07 -19.03 8.84
C PHE A 256 -11.88 -18.19 9.84
N LEU A 257 -12.65 -17.20 9.38
CA LEU A 257 -13.47 -16.39 10.29
C LEU A 257 -14.65 -17.16 10.89
N TRP A 258 -15.24 -18.08 10.13
CA TRP A 258 -16.50 -18.72 10.49
C TRP A 258 -16.37 -20.20 10.89
N GLY A 259 -15.28 -20.87 10.56
CA GLY A 259 -15.00 -22.25 10.97
C GLY A 259 -14.52 -22.38 12.40
N SER A 260 -14.19 -21.26 13.06
CA SER A 260 -13.79 -21.19 14.47
C SER A 260 -14.98 -20.95 15.42
N TYR A 261 -16.22 -21.03 14.92
CA TYR A 261 -17.47 -20.93 15.69
C TYR A 261 -18.49 -22.02 15.34
#